data_AF-A0A7J2XXR1-F1
#
_entry.id   AF-A0A7J2XXR1-F1
#
_cell.length_a   1.000
_cell.length_b   1.000
_cell.length_c   1.000
_cell.angle_alpha   90.00
_cell.angle_beta   90.00
_cell.angle_gamma   90.00
#
_symmetry.space_group_name_H-M   'P 1'
#
loop_
_entity.id
_entity.type
_entity.pdbx_description
1 polymer ?
#
loop_
_entity_poly.entity_id
_entity_poly.type
_entity_poly.pdbx_seq_one_letter_code
_entity_poly.pdbx_strand_id
1 'polypeptide(L)' 'MERILAYGHPNIRARHKTTMQLTKDEEISVRADCIIGVRADKSVYDLSEGL' A
#
# COMPACT_ATOMS: atom_id res chain seq x y z
N MET A 1 3.81 -11.40 -15.01
CA MET A 1 2.70 -10.52 -14.57
C MET A 1 2.63 -10.64 -13.07
N GLU A 2 2.91 -9.56 -12.36
CA GLU A 2 2.88 -9.51 -10.90
C GLU A 2 1.48 -9.08 -10.41
N ARG A 3 1.06 -9.55 -9.24
CA ARG A 3 -0.23 -9.17 -8.61
C ARG A 3 -0.05 -8.99 -7.11
N ILE A 4 -0.57 -7.89 -6.59
CA ILE A 4 -0.59 -7.56 -5.16
C ILE A 4 -2.06 -7.38 -4.75
N LEU A 5 -2.48 -8.11 -3.72
CA LEU A 5 -3.80 -7.97 -3.11
C LEU A 5 -3.67 -7.09 -1.88
N ALA A 6 -4.49 -6.04 -1.80
CA ALA A 6 -4.55 -5.12 -0.67
C ALA A 6 -6.00 -4.72 -0.40
N TYR A 7 -6.24 -4.09 0.74
CA TYR A 7 -7.57 -3.78 1.24
C TYR A 7 -7.73 -2.27 1.48
N GLY A 8 -8.97 -1.79 1.44
CA GLY A 8 -9.31 -0.43 1.86
C GLY A 8 -9.16 -0.26 3.37
N HIS A 9 -9.12 0.99 3.82
CA HIS A 9 -9.10 1.37 5.22
C HIS A 9 -9.77 2.74 5.39
N PRO A 10 -10.56 2.99 6.46
CA PRO A 10 -11.30 4.25 6.62
C PRO A 10 -10.44 5.52 6.58
N ASN A 11 -9.17 5.43 6.99
CA ASN A 11 -8.23 6.55 6.99
C ASN A 11 -7.48 6.77 5.65
N ILE A 12 -7.75 5.98 4.60
CA ILE A 12 -7.11 6.19 3.29
C ILE A 12 -7.64 7.47 2.65
N ARG A 13 -6.70 8.35 2.25
CA ARG A 13 -7.03 9.63 1.59
C ARG A 13 -6.43 9.74 0.19
N ALA A 14 -5.31 9.07 -0.08
CA ALA A 14 -4.61 9.05 -1.38
C ALA A 14 -4.40 10.45 -1.99
N ARG A 15 -3.96 11.43 -1.18
CA ARG A 15 -3.81 12.84 -1.59
C ARG A 15 -2.36 13.26 -1.87
N HIS A 16 -1.39 12.43 -1.47
CA HIS A 16 0.00 12.76 -1.71
C HIS A 16 0.27 12.88 -3.22
N LYS A 17 0.85 14.00 -3.64
CA LYS A 17 0.85 14.40 -5.06
C LYS A 17 1.85 13.64 -5.92
N THR A 18 2.86 13.03 -5.30
CA THR A 18 4.02 12.47 -6.01
C THR A 18 4.32 11.02 -5.65
N THR A 19 3.60 10.44 -4.67
CA THR A 19 3.86 9.07 -4.22
C THR A 19 2.57 8.36 -3.89
N MET A 20 2.61 7.04 -4.03
CA MET A 20 1.56 6.12 -3.63
C MET A 20 2.24 4.94 -2.92
N GLN A 21 1.59 4.40 -1.89
CA GLN A 21 2.14 3.29 -1.11
C GLN A 21 1.08 2.23 -0.81
N LEU A 22 1.47 0.97 -0.88
CA LEU A 22 0.79 -0.16 -0.27
C LEU A 22 1.59 -0.59 0.97
N THR A 23 0.92 -0.98 2.05
CA THR A 23 1.57 -1.50 3.26
C THR A 23 1.01 -2.84 3.68
N LYS A 24 1.84 -3.69 4.30
CA LYS A 24 1.40 -4.93 4.95
C LYS A 24 0.75 -4.66 6.32
N ASP A 25 0.93 -3.46 6.87
CA ASP A 25 0.30 -3.04 8.12
C ASP A 25 -1.23 -3.04 7.98
N GLU A 26 -1.93 -3.35 9.07
CA GLU A 26 -3.39 -3.32 9.13
C GLU A 26 -3.94 -1.93 9.39
N GLU A 27 -3.30 -1.19 10.28
CA GLU A 27 -3.75 0.11 10.77
C GLU A 27 -2.86 1.23 10.24
N ILE A 28 -3.50 2.35 9.86
CA ILE A 28 -2.79 3.56 9.44
C ILE A 28 -3.39 4.80 10.10
N SER A 29 -2.54 5.77 10.40
CA SER A 29 -3.01 7.06 10.88
C SER A 29 -3.61 7.90 9.74
N VAL A 30 -4.48 8.86 10.08
CA VAL A 30 -5.03 9.84 9.12
C VAL A 30 -3.96 10.74 8.45
N ARG A 31 -2.73 10.74 8.99
CA ARG A 31 -1.59 11.48 8.42
C ARG A 31 -0.92 10.73 7.27
N ALA A 32 -1.15 9.42 7.13
CA ALA A 32 -0.56 8.60 6.07
C ALA A 32 -1.31 8.78 4.74
N ASP A 33 -1.21 9.98 4.16
CA ASP A 33 -2.01 10.39 3.01
C ASP A 33 -1.47 9.90 1.64
N CYS A 34 -0.32 9.24 1.63
CA CYS A 34 0.24 8.53 0.47
C CYS A 34 -0.23 7.07 0.35
N ILE A 35 -0.83 6.50 1.40
CA ILE A 35 -1.27 5.09 1.39
C ILE A 35 -2.56 4.95 0.59
N ILE A 36 -2.61 3.94 -0.29
CA ILE A 36 -3.77 3.59 -1.13
C ILE A 36 -4.34 2.20 -0.81
N GLY A 37 -3.67 1.41 0.02
CA GLY A 37 -4.11 0.09 0.44
C GLY A 37 -3.29 -0.46 1.61
N VAL A 38 -3.97 -1.18 2.50
CA VAL A 38 -3.42 -1.82 3.69
C VAL A 38 -3.48 -3.34 3.59
N ARG A 39 -2.89 -4.05 4.54
CA ARG A 39 -2.89 -5.53 4.60
C ARG A 39 -2.48 -6.16 3.28
N ALA A 40 -1.50 -5.55 2.61
CA ALA A 40 -0.97 -6.07 1.36
C ALA A 40 -0.40 -7.48 1.58
N ASP A 41 -0.70 -8.40 0.66
CA ASP A 41 -0.14 -9.75 0.70
C ASP A 41 1.38 -9.75 0.45
N LYS A 42 1.88 -8.72 -0.25
CA LYS A 42 3.28 -8.55 -0.63
C LYS A 42 3.84 -7.19 -0.21
N SER A 43 5.12 -7.21 0.16
CA SER A 43 6.01 -6.05 0.23
C SER A 43 6.96 -6.05 -0.96
N VAL A 44 7.82 -5.04 -1.05
CA VAL A 44 8.90 -4.98 -2.07
C VAL A 44 9.79 -6.22 -2.02
N TYR A 45 10.03 -6.78 -0.83
CA TYR A 45 10.82 -7.99 -0.66
C TYR A 45 10.18 -9.24 -1.28
N ASP A 46 8.85 -9.27 -1.38
CA ASP A 46 8.09 -10.43 -1.85
C ASP A 46 7.91 -10.46 -3.38
N LEU A 47 8.40 -9.44 -4.09
CA LEU A 47 8.27 -9.32 -5.55
C LEU A 47 9.25 -10.25 -6.25
N SER A 48 8.84 -10.80 -7.40
CA SER A 48 9.74 -11.64 -8.22
C SER A 48 10.96 -10.84 -8.69
N GLU A 49 12.15 -11.43 -8.61
CA GLU A 49 13.37 -10.85 -9.18
C GLU A 49 13.28 -10.70 -10.71
N GLY A 50 13.90 -9.65 -11.26
CA GLY A 50 13.95 -9.43 -12.70
C GLY A 50 12.75 -8.70 -13.30
N LEU A 51 11.97 -8.01 -12.46
CA LEU A 51 11.11 -6.90 -12.91
C LEU A 51 11.96 -5.70 -13.35
#